data_AF-A0AAV1A7H0-F1
#
_entry.id   AF-A0AAV1A7H0-F1
#
_cell.length_a   1.000
_cell.length_b   1.000
_cell.length_c   1.000
_cell.angle_alpha   90.00
_cell.angle_beta   90.00
_cell.angle_gamma   90.00
#
_symmetry.space_group_name_H-M   'P 1'
#
loop_
_entity.id
_entity.type
_entity.pdbx_description
1 polymer ?
#
loop_
_entity_poly.entity_id
_entity_poly.type
_entity_poly.pdbx_seq_one_letter_code
_entity_poly.pdbx_strand_id
1 'polypeptide(L)'
;MSSTENNSKSSSRITWEGCSVLLDINDGDRLVFARLSPAAKLKIGNKNCSLQPLIGCPFGTVFQLDTSSDGAFLSPFQPKGDVNNTVETKDGHFQTELKDDQPNSELKDNRSLIDNNTAQSLTGEDIEDMRRQGAKGDEIIEALIANSATFDKKTSFSQEKYRLKKQKKYAPRVLIRRPVARSICEAYFKKYPLKIGFLRVDTLSLLLSMANVSSNSDILVVDMVGGLLTGAVAERLGGTGFVCNSYLGQTPPSMDIVRIFNLSDEIWKRSADMFHCSLPIIFSS
;
A
#
# COMPACT_ATOMS: atom_id res chain seq x y z
N MET A 1 -40.03 -20.70 -5.98
CA MET A 1 -38.78 -21.47 -5.82
C MET A 1 -37.64 -20.54 -6.17
N SER A 2 -36.68 -20.46 -5.24
CA SER A 2 -35.71 -19.38 -5.05
C SER A 2 -34.82 -19.14 -6.26
N SER A 3 -34.72 -17.86 -6.63
CA SER A 3 -33.72 -17.27 -7.50
C SER A 3 -32.37 -17.30 -6.76
N THR A 4 -31.48 -18.22 -7.13
CA THR A 4 -30.11 -18.23 -6.63
C THR A 4 -29.30 -17.19 -7.41
N GLU A 5 -29.10 -16.05 -6.76
CA GLU A 5 -28.37 -14.89 -7.26
C GLU A 5 -26.90 -15.21 -7.56
N ASN A 6 -26.42 -14.64 -8.66
CA ASN A 6 -25.02 -14.52 -9.09
C ASN A 6 -24.15 -13.73 -8.08
N ASN A 7 -23.90 -14.28 -6.89
CA ASN A 7 -23.15 -13.60 -5.83
C ASN A 7 -21.61 -13.84 -5.86
N SER A 8 -21.09 -14.62 -6.81
CA SER A 8 -19.66 -15.00 -6.82
C SER A 8 -18.70 -13.96 -7.43
N LYS A 9 -19.19 -12.96 -8.18
CA LYS A 9 -18.33 -11.94 -8.82
C LYS A 9 -18.13 -10.67 -7.98
N SER A 10 -18.86 -10.50 -6.88
CA SER A 10 -18.82 -9.28 -6.04
C SER A 10 -17.69 -9.30 -4.99
N SER A 11 -17.28 -10.49 -4.52
CA SER A 11 -16.35 -10.62 -3.38
C SER A 11 -14.90 -10.19 -3.67
N SER A 12 -14.45 -10.14 -4.93
CA SER A 12 -13.04 -9.87 -5.24
C SER A 12 -12.62 -8.41 -5.08
N ARG A 13 -13.57 -7.48 -4.90
CA ARG A 13 -13.32 -6.04 -4.91
C ARG A 13 -13.40 -5.41 -3.53
N ILE A 14 -13.97 -6.13 -2.57
CA ILE A 14 -14.24 -5.67 -1.22
C ILE A 14 -13.39 -6.50 -0.27
N THR A 15 -12.95 -5.92 0.83
CA THR A 15 -12.26 -6.62 1.92
C THR A 15 -13.23 -7.43 2.77
N TRP A 16 -12.77 -8.54 3.34
CA TRP A 16 -13.55 -9.37 4.25
C TRP A 16 -12.74 -9.78 5.48
N GLU A 17 -13.42 -10.28 6.50
CA GLU A 17 -12.75 -10.82 7.69
C GLU A 17 -11.86 -12.01 7.31
N GLY A 18 -10.62 -11.99 7.77
CA GLY A 18 -9.62 -13.01 7.49
C GLY A 18 -8.83 -12.80 6.19
N CYS A 19 -9.16 -11.81 5.37
CA CYS A 19 -8.37 -11.50 4.17
C CYS A 19 -7.07 -10.77 4.51
N SER A 20 -6.04 -10.98 3.71
CA SER A 20 -4.81 -10.21 3.72
C SER A 20 -4.97 -8.93 2.91
N VAL A 21 -4.44 -7.83 3.43
CA VAL A 21 -4.41 -6.53 2.75
C VAL A 21 -3.01 -5.95 2.78
N LEU A 22 -2.67 -5.16 1.76
CA LEU A 22 -1.47 -4.33 1.77
C LEU A 22 -1.88 -2.91 2.16
N LEU A 23 -1.45 -2.48 3.33
CA LEU A 23 -1.67 -1.12 3.83
C LEU A 23 -0.52 -0.25 3.36
N ASP A 24 -0.86 0.69 2.48
CA ASP A 24 0.06 1.67 1.92
C ASP A 24 -0.11 3.01 2.64
N ILE A 25 0.86 3.33 3.50
CA ILE A 25 0.83 4.49 4.38
C ILE A 25 1.62 5.62 3.71
N ASN A 26 0.96 6.77 3.54
CA ASN A 26 1.56 7.99 2.99
C ASN A 26 2.20 7.81 1.59
N ASP A 27 1.52 7.08 0.72
CA ASP A 27 1.92 6.86 -0.69
C ASP A 27 3.34 6.30 -0.83
N GLY A 28 3.51 5.10 -0.28
CA GLY A 28 4.73 4.32 -0.38
C GLY A 28 5.74 4.54 0.74
N ASP A 29 5.56 5.50 1.67
CA ASP A 29 6.50 5.70 2.78
C ASP A 29 6.65 4.42 3.61
N ARG A 30 5.53 3.72 3.88
CA ARG A 30 5.54 2.44 4.59
C ARG A 30 4.47 1.49 4.04
N LEU A 31 4.92 0.31 3.62
CA LEU A 31 4.09 -0.79 3.15
C LEU A 31 3.99 -1.87 4.25
N VAL A 32 2.79 -2.27 4.62
CA VAL A 32 2.55 -3.28 5.67
C VAL A 32 1.47 -4.26 5.25
N PHE A 33 1.77 -5.55 5.32
CA PHE A 33 0.75 -6.60 5.22
C PHE A 33 0.04 -6.77 6.55
N ALA A 34 -1.28 -6.86 6.51
CA ALA A 34 -2.11 -7.19 7.67
C ALA A 34 -3.17 -8.21 7.27
N ARG A 35 -3.53 -9.10 8.19
CA ARG A 35 -4.71 -9.94 8.07
C ARG A 35 -5.85 -9.27 8.83
N LEU A 36 -6.95 -8.97 8.14
CA LEU A 36 -8.07 -8.28 8.75
C LEU A 36 -8.82 -9.19 9.73
N SER A 37 -9.09 -8.68 10.92
CA SER A 37 -9.99 -9.28 11.89
C SER A 37 -10.53 -8.17 12.80
N PRO A 38 -11.63 -8.39 13.53
CA PRO A 38 -12.16 -7.40 14.47
C PRO A 38 -11.15 -6.96 15.54
N ALA A 39 -10.20 -7.84 15.89
CA ALA A 39 -9.15 -7.56 16.87
C ALA A 39 -7.87 -6.97 16.26
N ALA A 40 -7.74 -6.93 14.93
CA ALA A 40 -6.52 -6.50 14.26
C ALA A 40 -6.26 -5.01 14.49
N LYS A 41 -5.04 -4.70 14.92
CA LYS A 41 -4.57 -3.32 15.15
C LYS A 41 -3.29 -3.07 14.38
N LEU A 42 -3.12 -1.83 13.91
CA LEU A 42 -1.89 -1.36 13.26
C LEU A 42 -1.35 -0.13 13.98
N LYS A 43 -0.03 -0.12 14.22
CA LYS A 43 0.67 1.07 14.69
C LYS A 43 0.98 2.01 13.52
N ILE A 44 0.35 3.18 13.50
CA ILE A 44 0.58 4.27 12.54
C ILE A 44 1.18 5.44 13.31
N GLY A 45 2.43 5.80 12.99
CA GLY A 45 3.21 6.71 13.84
C GLY A 45 3.36 6.14 15.25
N ASN A 46 2.91 6.89 16.26
CA ASN A 46 2.91 6.42 17.65
C ASN A 46 1.53 5.96 18.17
N LYS A 47 0.54 5.83 17.27
CA LYS A 47 -0.85 5.51 17.63
C LYS A 47 -1.20 4.10 17.18
N ASN A 48 -1.90 3.33 18.03
CA ASN A 48 -2.46 2.04 17.67
C ASN A 48 -3.90 2.24 17.18
N CYS A 49 -4.19 1.78 15.96
CA CYS A 49 -5.46 2.01 15.29
C CYS A 49 -6.12 0.67 14.98
N SER A 50 -7.43 0.56 15.22
CA SER A 50 -8.18 -0.64 14.81
C SER A 50 -8.28 -0.72 13.29
N LEU A 51 -8.11 -1.92 12.74
CA LEU A 51 -8.33 -2.21 11.32
C LEU A 51 -9.75 -2.69 11.01
N GLN A 52 -10.61 -2.82 12.03
CA GLN A 52 -12.01 -3.21 11.84
C GLN A 52 -12.77 -2.35 10.82
N PRO A 53 -12.62 -1.00 10.76
CA PRO A 53 -13.34 -0.18 9.78
C PRO A 53 -12.98 -0.46 8.32
N LEU A 54 -11.90 -1.21 8.08
CA LEU A 54 -11.45 -1.54 6.73
C LEU A 54 -12.19 -2.76 6.18
N ILE A 55 -12.89 -3.53 7.02
CA ILE A 55 -13.66 -4.72 6.61
C ILE A 55 -14.94 -4.27 5.91
N GLY A 56 -15.24 -4.85 4.74
CA GLY A 56 -16.41 -4.47 3.95
C GLY A 56 -16.18 -3.24 3.06
N CYS A 57 -14.95 -2.72 2.99
CA CYS A 57 -14.61 -1.59 2.13
C CYS A 57 -13.97 -2.04 0.81
N PRO A 58 -14.17 -1.32 -0.29
CA PRO A 58 -13.48 -1.62 -1.54
C PRO A 58 -11.95 -1.51 -1.41
N PHE A 59 -11.23 -2.42 -2.05
CA PHE A 59 -9.80 -2.20 -2.32
C PHE A 59 -9.63 -0.90 -3.12
N GLY A 60 -8.61 -0.12 -2.78
CA GLY A 60 -8.39 1.22 -3.32
C GLY A 60 -8.95 2.34 -2.43
N THR A 61 -9.75 2.01 -1.40
CA THR A 61 -10.24 3.02 -0.45
C THR A 61 -9.08 3.61 0.35
N VAL A 62 -9.06 4.94 0.45
CA VAL A 62 -8.13 5.70 1.29
C VAL A 62 -8.80 6.03 2.61
N PHE A 63 -8.09 5.82 3.70
CA PHE A 63 -8.50 6.19 5.04
C PHE A 63 -7.61 7.28 5.58
N GLN A 64 -8.17 8.18 6.38
CA GLN A 64 -7.44 9.17 7.14
C GLN A 64 -7.38 8.75 8.60
N LEU A 65 -6.23 9.01 9.22
CA LEU A 65 -6.06 8.82 10.64
C LEU A 65 -6.63 10.02 11.40
N ASP A 66 -7.74 9.80 12.09
CA ASP A 66 -8.37 10.77 12.98
C ASP A 66 -8.10 10.41 14.45
N THR A 67 -8.25 11.39 15.34
CA THR A 67 -8.06 11.23 16.78
C THR A 67 -9.29 11.76 17.51
N SER A 68 -9.83 10.96 18.42
CA SER A 68 -10.88 11.33 19.35
C SER A 68 -10.40 11.15 20.79
N SER A 69 -11.22 11.56 21.76
CA SER A 69 -11.01 11.32 23.20
C SER A 69 -10.77 9.85 23.53
N ASP A 70 -11.43 8.94 22.80
CA ASP A 70 -11.34 7.48 22.99
C ASP A 70 -10.16 6.82 22.23
N GLY A 71 -9.35 7.61 21.53
CA GLY A 71 -8.16 7.15 20.80
C GLY A 71 -8.20 7.39 19.30
N ALA A 72 -7.28 6.75 18.60
CA ALA A 72 -7.07 6.95 17.16
C ALA A 72 -7.87 5.93 16.33
N PHE A 73 -8.54 6.41 15.29
CA PHE A 73 -9.36 5.57 14.42
C PHE A 73 -9.16 5.96 12.96
N LEU A 74 -9.52 5.03 12.07
CA LEU A 74 -9.44 5.21 10.62
C LEU A 74 -10.83 5.51 10.09
N SER A 75 -10.99 6.65 9.44
CA SER A 75 -12.21 7.07 8.77
C SER A 75 -11.97 7.10 7.24
N PRO A 76 -12.96 6.76 6.40
CA PRO A 76 -12.80 6.92 4.96
C PRO A 76 -12.46 8.38 4.61
N PHE A 77 -11.40 8.58 3.84
CA PHE A 77 -10.99 9.90 3.40
C PHE A 77 -12.04 10.47 2.45
N GLN A 78 -12.63 11.59 2.84
CA GLN A 78 -13.49 12.38 1.95
C GLN A 78 -12.70 13.58 1.45
N PRO A 79 -12.41 13.67 0.14
CA PRO A 79 -11.83 14.88 -0.41
C PRO A 79 -12.83 16.02 -0.21
N LYS A 80 -12.45 17.04 0.56
CA LYS A 80 -13.13 18.34 0.50
C LYS A 80 -12.83 18.90 -0.89
N GLY A 81 -13.87 19.22 -1.69
CA GLY A 81 -13.71 19.79 -3.05
C GLY A 81 -12.74 20.99 -3.03
N ASP A 82 -11.84 21.18 -3.98
CA ASP A 82 -12.06 21.22 -5.43
C ASP A 82 -11.72 19.94 -6.22
N VAL A 83 -12.74 19.41 -6.90
CA VAL A 83 -12.56 18.49 -8.04
C VAL A 83 -12.01 19.31 -9.20
N ASN A 84 -10.69 19.46 -9.26
CA ASN A 84 -9.97 19.77 -10.50
C ASN A 84 -8.46 19.43 -10.49
N ASN A 85 -7.88 18.95 -9.39
CA ASN A 85 -6.49 18.47 -9.39
C ASN A 85 -6.40 17.03 -8.87
N THR A 86 -7.05 16.09 -9.56
CA THR A 86 -6.64 14.67 -9.50
C THR A 86 -5.31 14.54 -10.21
N VAL A 87 -4.21 14.68 -9.47
CA VAL A 87 -2.91 14.18 -9.92
C VAL A 87 -2.96 12.66 -9.76
N GLU A 88 -3.26 11.97 -10.86
CA GLU A 88 -2.89 10.56 -10.98
C GLU A 88 -1.36 10.49 -10.98
N THR A 89 -0.77 9.97 -9.90
CA THR A 89 0.64 9.60 -9.88
C THR A 89 0.84 8.34 -10.72
N LYS A 90 0.83 8.49 -12.05
CA LYS A 90 1.42 7.51 -12.97
C LYS A 90 2.81 8.02 -13.34
N ASP A 91 3.81 7.20 -13.03
CA ASP A 91 5.14 7.14 -13.63
C ASP A 91 5.68 8.46 -14.23
N GLY A 92 6.27 9.29 -13.37
CA GLY A 92 7.47 10.07 -13.72
C GLY A 92 7.40 11.10 -14.86
N HIS A 93 6.22 11.57 -15.29
CA HIS A 93 6.13 12.72 -16.20
C HIS A 93 5.21 13.81 -15.64
N PHE A 94 5.84 14.88 -15.16
CA PHE A 94 5.18 16.09 -14.70
C PHE A 94 4.89 16.98 -15.92
N GLN A 95 3.77 16.77 -16.60
CA GLN A 95 3.21 17.78 -17.50
C GLN A 95 2.14 18.54 -16.72
N THR A 96 2.55 19.67 -16.13
CA THR A 96 1.59 20.71 -15.75
C THR A 96 1.14 21.38 -17.04
N GLU A 97 -0.13 21.23 -17.40
CA GLU A 97 -0.78 22.23 -18.24
C GLU A 97 -0.75 23.54 -17.44
N LEU A 98 0.18 24.40 -17.81
CA LEU A 98 0.25 25.76 -17.33
C LEU A 98 -1.03 26.45 -17.83
N LYS A 99 -1.99 26.71 -16.92
CA LYS A 99 -2.92 27.82 -17.11
C LYS A 99 -2.12 29.11 -16.95
N ASP A 100 -1.38 29.41 -17.99
CA ASP A 100 -0.64 30.65 -18.18
C ASP A 100 -1.65 31.69 -18.70
N ASP A 101 -2.38 32.34 -17.79
CA ASP A 101 -3.15 33.55 -18.12
C ASP A 101 -3.49 34.40 -16.89
N GLN A 102 -2.49 34.66 -16.04
CA GLN A 102 -2.50 35.88 -15.21
C GLN A 102 -1.11 36.54 -15.23
N PRO A 103 -0.97 37.77 -15.75
CA PRO A 103 0.30 38.48 -15.89
C PRO A 103 0.82 39.07 -14.56
N ASN A 104 0.44 38.49 -13.41
CA ASN A 104 0.77 39.07 -12.11
C ASN A 104 1.15 38.03 -11.03
N SER A 105 1.49 36.79 -11.42
CA SER A 105 2.25 35.93 -10.51
C SER A 105 3.66 36.47 -10.45
N GLU A 106 3.95 37.35 -9.49
CA GLU A 106 5.32 37.66 -9.10
C GLU A 106 6.12 36.35 -9.09
N LEU A 107 7.25 36.32 -9.80
CA LEU A 107 8.16 35.18 -9.79
C LEU A 107 8.71 35.04 -8.38
N LYS A 108 7.96 34.37 -7.51
CA LYS A 108 8.35 34.10 -6.13
C LYS A 108 9.61 33.26 -6.18
N ASP A 109 10.63 33.69 -5.46
CA ASP A 109 11.86 32.94 -5.29
C ASP A 109 12.34 33.00 -3.83
N ASN A 110 13.43 32.30 -3.55
CA ASN A 110 13.88 32.10 -2.20
C ASN A 110 14.90 33.16 -1.72
N ARG A 111 15.20 34.21 -2.51
CA ARG A 111 16.31 35.14 -2.22
C ARG A 111 16.11 35.94 -0.92
N SER A 112 14.86 36.21 -0.57
CA SER A 112 14.47 36.96 0.64
C SER A 112 14.03 36.06 1.81
N LEU A 113 14.15 34.73 1.67
CA LEU A 113 13.79 33.79 2.72
C LEU A 113 14.99 33.60 3.65
N ILE A 114 14.87 34.09 4.88
CA ILE A 114 15.89 33.96 5.92
C ILE A 114 15.46 32.86 6.90
N ASP A 115 16.35 31.90 7.16
CA ASP A 115 16.12 30.85 8.14
C ASP A 115 16.59 31.30 9.54
N ASN A 116 15.68 31.93 10.27
CA ASN A 116 15.92 32.42 11.63
C ASN A 116 15.11 31.65 12.69
N ASN A 117 14.51 30.50 12.33
CA ASN A 117 13.60 29.71 13.17
C ASN A 117 12.37 30.47 13.74
N THR A 118 12.08 31.70 13.31
CA THR A 118 10.88 32.45 13.75
C THR A 118 9.74 32.42 12.74
N ALA A 119 9.88 31.62 11.67
CA ALA A 119 8.92 31.52 10.57
C ALA A 119 7.60 30.83 10.92
N GLN A 120 7.47 30.23 12.11
CA GLN A 120 6.27 29.57 12.61
C GLN A 120 5.99 30.08 14.02
N SER A 121 4.80 30.65 14.24
CA SER A 121 4.40 31.17 15.55
C SER A 121 3.82 30.09 16.47
N LEU A 122 3.22 29.03 15.92
CA LEU A 122 2.68 27.92 16.71
C LEU A 122 3.80 27.07 17.32
N THR A 123 3.73 26.88 18.63
CA THR A 123 4.66 26.03 19.38
C THR A 123 4.29 24.55 19.29
N GLY A 124 5.18 23.68 19.79
CA GLY A 124 4.87 22.25 19.91
C GLY A 124 3.70 21.97 20.86
N GLU A 125 3.60 22.73 21.95
CA GLU A 125 2.56 22.62 22.97
C GLU A 125 1.19 23.01 22.39
N ASP A 126 1.10 24.11 21.63
CA ASP A 126 -0.13 24.53 20.96
C ASP A 126 -0.68 23.43 20.03
N ILE A 127 0.20 22.76 19.31
CA ILE A 127 -0.16 21.67 18.39
C ILE A 127 -0.65 20.43 19.15
N GLU A 128 -0.07 20.15 20.33
CA GLU A 128 -0.54 19.08 21.19
C GLU A 128 -1.90 19.41 21.80
N ASP A 129 -2.13 20.66 22.19
CA ASP A 129 -3.41 21.12 22.72
C ASP A 129 -4.51 21.05 21.65
N MET A 130 -4.23 21.46 20.42
CA MET A 130 -5.15 21.24 19.29
C MET A 130 -5.52 19.76 19.14
N ARG A 131 -4.54 18.85 19.28
CA ARG A 131 -4.80 17.40 19.21
C ARG A 131 -5.64 16.91 20.39
N ARG A 132 -5.41 17.43 21.60
CA ARG A 132 -6.19 17.10 22.81
C ARG A 132 -7.63 17.59 22.70
N GLN A 133 -7.83 18.73 22.05
CA GLN A 133 -9.16 19.29 21.73
C GLN A 133 -9.87 18.53 20.60
N GLY A 134 -9.23 17.53 19.98
CA GLY A 134 -9.82 16.72 18.92
C GLY A 134 -9.74 17.36 17.53
N ALA A 135 -8.90 18.36 17.33
CA ALA A 135 -8.70 18.97 16.01
C ALA A 135 -8.24 17.93 14.99
N LYS A 136 -8.84 17.96 13.80
CA LYS A 136 -8.48 17.04 12.71
C LYS A 136 -7.09 17.37 12.18
N GLY A 137 -6.44 16.37 11.59
CA GLY A 137 -5.12 16.55 10.99
C GLY A 137 -5.08 17.69 9.96
N ASP A 138 -6.14 17.86 9.17
CA ASP A 138 -6.24 18.93 8.18
C ASP A 138 -6.39 20.32 8.82
N GLU A 139 -7.12 20.43 9.93
CA GLU A 139 -7.27 21.70 10.67
C GLU A 139 -5.93 22.15 11.26
N ILE A 140 -5.13 21.20 11.77
CA ILE A 140 -3.77 21.46 12.25
C ILE A 140 -2.87 21.95 11.11
N ILE A 141 -3.03 21.39 9.90
CA ILE A 141 -2.24 21.81 8.72
C ILE A 141 -2.61 23.23 8.31
N GLU A 142 -3.91 23.57 8.24
CA GLU A 142 -4.35 24.92 7.90
C GLU A 142 -3.93 25.94 8.96
N ALA A 143 -4.01 25.60 10.26
CA ALA A 143 -3.48 26.45 11.32
C ALA A 143 -1.97 26.69 11.18
N LEU A 144 -1.18 25.66 10.85
CA LEU A 144 0.25 25.77 10.60
C LEU A 144 0.60 26.62 9.38
N ILE A 145 -0.28 26.70 8.39
CA ILE A 145 -0.11 27.51 7.18
C ILE A 145 -0.43 28.97 7.51
N ALA A 146 -1.58 29.22 8.16
CA ALA A 146 -2.01 30.55 8.59
C ALA A 146 -1.00 31.23 9.53
N ASN A 147 -0.31 30.44 10.35
CA ASN A 147 0.70 30.91 11.32
C ASN A 147 2.14 30.92 10.76
N SER A 148 2.32 30.73 9.45
CA SER A 148 3.64 30.77 8.83
C SER A 148 3.93 32.07 8.07
N ALA A 149 4.82 32.88 8.62
CA ALA A 149 5.22 34.17 8.04
C ALA A 149 5.93 34.07 6.66
N THR A 150 6.37 32.86 6.27
CA THR A 150 7.11 32.62 5.02
C THR A 150 6.33 31.83 3.98
N PHE A 151 5.16 31.29 4.32
CA PHE A 151 4.47 30.36 3.43
C PHE A 151 4.02 31.04 2.13
N ASP A 152 3.46 32.23 2.20
CA ASP A 152 2.95 32.95 1.02
C ASP A 152 4.06 33.45 0.10
N LYS A 153 5.27 33.68 0.64
CA LYS A 153 6.45 34.12 -0.12
C LYS A 153 7.13 32.97 -0.87
N LYS A 154 6.80 31.71 -0.54
CA LYS A 154 7.37 30.54 -1.20
C LYS A 154 6.78 30.33 -2.59
N THR A 155 7.56 29.66 -3.43
CA THR A 155 7.10 29.17 -4.73
C THR A 155 5.96 28.17 -4.57
N SER A 156 5.10 28.02 -5.58
CA SER A 156 3.99 27.05 -5.59
C SER A 156 4.47 25.62 -5.28
N PHE A 157 5.57 25.18 -5.89
CA PHE A 157 6.19 23.88 -5.61
C PHE A 157 6.64 23.74 -4.16
N SER A 158 7.18 24.80 -3.56
CA SER A 158 7.64 24.81 -2.17
C SER A 158 6.47 24.80 -1.19
N GLN A 159 5.37 25.47 -1.54
CA GLN A 159 4.11 25.43 -0.78
C GLN A 159 3.51 24.02 -0.79
N GLU A 160 3.40 23.38 -1.97
CA GLU A 160 2.85 22.03 -2.08
C GLU A 160 3.73 20.99 -1.36
N LYS A 161 5.05 21.07 -1.55
CA LYS A 161 6.01 20.24 -0.80
C LYS A 161 5.85 20.41 0.72
N TYR A 162 5.59 21.62 1.19
CA TYR A 162 5.32 21.88 2.61
C TYR A 162 3.99 21.26 3.05
N ARG A 163 2.91 21.44 2.28
CA ARG A 163 1.59 20.82 2.54
C ARG A 163 1.70 19.30 2.63
N LEU A 164 2.33 18.64 1.65
CA LEU A 164 2.56 17.19 1.65
C LEU A 164 3.36 16.73 2.88
N LYS A 165 4.43 17.44 3.24
CA LYS A 165 5.23 17.11 4.44
C LYS A 165 4.40 17.21 5.73
N LYS A 166 3.51 18.20 5.84
CA LYS A 166 2.64 18.37 7.01
C LYS A 166 1.49 17.35 6.99
N GLN A 167 0.91 17.06 5.83
CA GLN A 167 -0.09 15.99 5.65
C GLN A 167 0.45 14.65 6.13
N LYS A 168 1.63 14.23 5.67
CA LYS A 168 2.27 12.98 6.11
C LYS A 168 2.48 12.88 7.64
N LYS A 169 2.65 14.02 8.32
CA LYS A 169 2.90 14.09 9.78
C LYS A 169 1.62 14.21 10.61
N TYR A 170 0.66 15.03 10.19
CA TYR A 170 -0.51 15.42 10.99
C TYR A 170 -1.81 14.75 10.53
N ALA A 171 -1.92 14.41 9.24
CA ALA A 171 -3.06 13.71 8.65
C ALA A 171 -2.60 12.47 7.84
N PRO A 172 -1.97 11.46 8.46
CA PRO A 172 -1.53 10.26 7.74
C PRO A 172 -2.68 9.61 6.99
N ARG A 173 -2.42 9.24 5.73
CA ARG A 173 -3.37 8.52 4.87
C ARG A 173 -2.94 7.08 4.72
N VAL A 174 -3.93 6.17 4.69
CA VAL A 174 -3.74 4.73 4.54
C VAL A 174 -4.59 4.25 3.38
N LEU A 175 -3.94 3.84 2.29
CA LEU A 175 -4.58 3.22 1.14
C LEU A 175 -4.62 1.71 1.34
N ILE A 176 -5.80 1.11 1.24
CA ILE A 176 -5.93 -0.36 1.22
C ILE A 176 -5.67 -0.85 -0.20
N ARG A 177 -4.57 -1.55 -0.43
CA ARG A 177 -4.29 -2.23 -1.70
C ARG A 177 -4.60 -3.72 -1.60
N ARG A 178 -5.10 -4.27 -2.71
CA ARG A 178 -5.21 -5.72 -2.88
C ARG A 178 -3.80 -6.30 -3.01
N PRO A 179 -3.44 -7.32 -2.23
CA PRO A 179 -2.19 -8.03 -2.44
C PRO A 179 -2.26 -8.79 -3.77
N VAL A 180 -1.37 -8.44 -4.68
CA VAL A 180 -1.09 -9.14 -5.93
C VAL A 180 0.41 -9.39 -6.06
N ALA A 181 0.82 -10.31 -6.94
CA ALA A 181 2.22 -10.69 -7.15
C ALA A 181 3.16 -9.48 -7.23
N ARG A 182 2.75 -8.48 -8.02
CA ARG A 182 3.48 -7.21 -8.19
C ARG A 182 3.69 -6.48 -6.85
N SER A 183 2.59 -6.16 -6.16
CA SER A 183 2.63 -5.39 -4.91
C SER A 183 3.31 -6.15 -3.76
N ILE A 184 3.20 -7.47 -3.76
CA ILE A 184 3.85 -8.33 -2.78
C ILE A 184 5.36 -8.30 -3.00
N CYS A 185 5.79 -8.51 -4.24
CA CYS A 185 7.20 -8.43 -4.60
C CYS A 185 7.80 -7.05 -4.27
N GLU A 186 7.14 -5.95 -4.66
CA GLU A 186 7.60 -4.59 -4.36
C GLU A 186 7.72 -4.32 -2.85
N ALA A 187 6.72 -4.72 -2.06
CA ALA A 187 6.73 -4.52 -0.62
C ALA A 187 7.82 -5.34 0.09
N TYR A 188 8.01 -6.61 -0.31
CA TYR A 188 9.08 -7.46 0.23
C TYR A 188 10.46 -6.97 -0.21
N PHE A 189 10.63 -6.58 -1.46
CA PHE A 189 11.90 -6.04 -1.96
C PHE A 189 12.31 -4.77 -1.18
N LYS A 190 11.35 -3.88 -0.89
CA LYS A 190 11.61 -2.67 -0.12
C LYS A 190 11.94 -2.92 1.35
N LYS A 191 11.26 -3.88 2.00
CA LYS A 191 11.34 -4.06 3.46
C LYS A 191 12.24 -5.23 3.90
N TYR A 192 12.21 -6.34 3.18
CA TYR A 192 12.88 -7.59 3.52
C TYR A 192 13.48 -8.27 2.26
N PRO A 193 14.37 -7.60 1.51
CA PRO A 193 14.85 -8.11 0.21
C PRO A 193 15.53 -9.47 0.32
N LEU A 194 16.26 -9.74 1.41
CA LEU A 194 16.89 -11.04 1.68
C LEU A 194 15.89 -12.20 1.71
N LYS A 195 14.67 -11.98 2.23
CA LYS A 195 13.65 -13.04 2.35
C LYS A 195 13.14 -13.53 0.99
N ILE A 196 13.29 -12.70 -0.06
CA ILE A 196 12.91 -13.03 -1.43
C ILE A 196 14.13 -13.13 -2.36
N GLY A 197 15.34 -13.31 -1.81
CA GLY A 197 16.56 -13.44 -2.60
C GLY A 197 16.87 -12.23 -3.48
N PHE A 198 16.48 -11.01 -3.05
CA PHE A 198 16.60 -9.78 -3.82
C PHE A 198 15.85 -9.80 -5.17
N LEU A 199 14.81 -10.64 -5.30
CA LEU A 199 13.99 -10.70 -6.50
C LEU A 199 13.22 -9.39 -6.71
N ARG A 200 13.53 -8.69 -7.80
CA ARG A 200 12.82 -7.48 -8.23
C ARG A 200 11.58 -7.82 -9.05
N VAL A 201 10.64 -6.88 -9.08
CA VAL A 201 9.33 -7.06 -9.74
C VAL A 201 9.43 -7.25 -11.26
N ASP A 202 10.38 -6.58 -11.91
CA ASP A 202 10.67 -6.73 -13.33
C ASP A 202 11.30 -8.10 -13.64
N THR A 203 12.21 -8.58 -12.78
CA THR A 203 12.76 -9.94 -12.89
C THR A 203 11.69 -11.01 -12.68
N LEU A 204 10.81 -10.85 -11.68
CA LEU A 204 9.66 -11.73 -11.47
C LEU A 204 8.75 -11.75 -12.72
N SER A 205 8.46 -10.56 -13.27
CA SER A 205 7.61 -10.44 -14.46
C SER A 205 8.23 -11.12 -15.68
N LEU A 206 9.53 -10.92 -15.90
CA LEU A 206 10.28 -11.55 -16.99
C LEU A 206 10.29 -13.08 -16.83
N LEU A 207 10.56 -13.58 -15.63
CA LEU A 207 10.58 -15.03 -15.35
C LEU A 207 9.24 -15.67 -15.70
N LEU A 208 8.12 -15.11 -15.23
CA LEU A 208 6.79 -15.65 -15.50
C LEU A 208 6.42 -15.57 -16.99
N SER A 209 6.92 -14.57 -17.72
CA SER A 209 6.72 -14.45 -19.16
C SER A 209 7.59 -15.42 -19.96
N MET A 210 8.86 -15.59 -19.61
CA MET A 210 9.77 -16.54 -20.25
C MET A 210 9.35 -17.99 -20.01
N ALA A 211 8.80 -18.30 -18.84
CA ALA A 211 8.23 -19.61 -18.53
C ALA A 211 6.86 -19.85 -19.18
N ASN A 212 6.32 -18.88 -19.95
CA ASN A 212 5.02 -18.94 -20.61
C ASN A 212 3.87 -19.35 -19.66
N VAL A 213 3.90 -18.82 -18.43
CA VAL A 213 2.88 -19.11 -17.41
C VAL A 213 1.54 -18.58 -17.88
N SER A 214 0.62 -19.49 -18.20
CA SER A 214 -0.69 -19.15 -18.76
C SER A 214 -1.77 -20.13 -18.27
N SER A 215 -3.04 -19.72 -18.36
CA SER A 215 -4.20 -20.54 -18.00
C SER A 215 -4.14 -21.94 -18.62
N ASN A 216 -4.56 -22.96 -17.86
CA ASN A 216 -4.54 -24.38 -18.25
C ASN A 216 -3.14 -24.99 -18.45
N SER A 217 -2.09 -24.33 -17.96
CA SER A 217 -0.75 -24.91 -17.95
C SER A 217 -0.49 -25.69 -16.66
N ASP A 218 0.30 -26.76 -16.78
CA ASP A 218 0.82 -27.52 -15.63
C ASP A 218 2.27 -27.14 -15.40
N ILE A 219 2.55 -26.50 -14.26
CA ILE A 219 3.83 -25.82 -14.02
C ILE A 219 4.51 -26.41 -12.81
N LEU A 220 5.73 -26.91 -13.00
CA LEU A 220 6.64 -27.26 -11.91
C LEU A 220 7.44 -26.02 -11.51
N VAL A 221 7.40 -25.68 -10.23
CA VAL A 221 8.13 -24.54 -9.63
C VAL A 221 9.07 -25.07 -8.57
N VAL A 222 10.29 -24.53 -8.50
CA VAL A 222 11.17 -24.69 -7.34
C VAL A 222 11.30 -23.35 -6.65
N ASP A 223 10.55 -23.17 -5.55
CA ASP A 223 10.46 -21.89 -4.84
C ASP A 223 11.18 -21.91 -3.49
N MET A 224 12.23 -21.11 -3.38
CA MET A 224 13.00 -20.89 -2.15
C MET A 224 12.81 -19.47 -1.57
N VAL A 225 11.88 -18.69 -2.13
CA VAL A 225 11.68 -17.25 -1.82
C VAL A 225 10.39 -17.02 -1.05
N GLY A 226 10.13 -17.86 -0.05
CA GLY A 226 8.97 -17.73 0.84
C GLY A 226 7.63 -18.10 0.21
N GLY A 227 7.65 -18.69 -0.99
CA GLY A 227 6.46 -18.98 -1.78
C GLY A 227 6.01 -17.83 -2.68
N LEU A 228 6.79 -16.74 -2.81
CA LEU A 228 6.42 -15.61 -3.66
C LEU A 228 6.22 -16.03 -5.13
N LEU A 229 7.09 -16.89 -5.66
CA LEU A 229 7.04 -17.32 -7.05
C LEU A 229 5.86 -18.26 -7.28
N THR A 230 5.65 -19.21 -6.38
CA THR A 230 4.51 -20.14 -6.38
C THR A 230 3.19 -19.37 -6.37
N GLY A 231 3.06 -18.37 -5.48
CA GLY A 231 1.88 -17.51 -5.41
C GLY A 231 1.66 -16.71 -6.70
N ALA A 232 2.73 -16.20 -7.31
CA ALA A 232 2.64 -15.45 -8.56
C ALA A 232 2.25 -16.33 -9.76
N VAL A 233 2.71 -17.58 -9.80
CA VAL A 233 2.26 -18.57 -10.79
C VAL A 233 0.78 -18.89 -10.58
N ALA A 234 0.38 -19.22 -9.35
CA ALA A 234 -1.02 -19.51 -9.02
C ALA A 234 -1.97 -18.34 -9.35
N GLU A 235 -1.55 -17.10 -9.07
CA GLU A 235 -2.28 -15.89 -9.44
C GLU A 235 -2.51 -15.81 -10.96
N ARG A 236 -1.47 -16.09 -11.76
CA ARG A 236 -1.54 -16.01 -13.24
C ARG A 236 -2.32 -17.17 -13.87
N LEU A 237 -2.28 -18.36 -13.25
CA LEU A 237 -3.11 -19.50 -13.65
C LEU A 237 -4.60 -19.23 -13.38
N GLY A 238 -4.94 -18.38 -12.41
CA GLY A 238 -6.32 -17.95 -12.14
C GLY A 238 -7.28 -19.09 -11.80
N GLY A 239 -6.76 -20.21 -11.28
CA GLY A 239 -7.55 -21.42 -10.99
C GLY A 239 -7.72 -22.36 -12.17
N THR A 240 -7.02 -22.14 -13.29
CA THR A 240 -7.03 -23.01 -14.47
C THR A 240 -5.65 -23.62 -14.67
N GLY A 241 -5.53 -24.95 -14.73
CA GLY A 241 -4.25 -25.67 -14.69
C GLY A 241 -3.78 -26.02 -13.27
N PHE A 242 -2.54 -26.47 -13.15
CA PHE A 242 -1.93 -26.93 -11.91
C PHE A 242 -0.56 -26.30 -11.67
N VAL A 243 -0.24 -26.02 -10.40
CA VAL A 243 1.11 -25.64 -9.99
C VAL A 243 1.63 -26.61 -8.94
N CYS A 244 2.75 -27.23 -9.24
CA CYS A 244 3.46 -28.12 -8.34
C CYS A 244 4.70 -27.38 -7.81
N ASN A 245 4.74 -27.09 -6.50
CA ASN A 245 5.93 -26.55 -5.88
C ASN A 245 6.81 -27.68 -5.31
N SER A 246 8.02 -27.81 -5.85
CA SER A 246 9.05 -28.72 -5.39
C SER A 246 10.11 -27.96 -4.59
N TYR A 247 10.85 -28.67 -3.75
CA TYR A 247 11.95 -28.09 -3.00
C TYR A 247 13.17 -29.01 -2.98
N LEU A 248 14.34 -28.42 -2.72
CA LEU A 248 15.59 -29.12 -2.55
C LEU A 248 15.81 -29.43 -1.07
N GLY A 249 16.26 -30.65 -0.77
CA GLY A 249 16.55 -31.10 0.58
C GLY A 249 15.39 -31.87 1.24
N GLN A 250 15.51 -32.07 2.56
CA GLN A 250 14.58 -32.89 3.34
C GLN A 250 13.44 -32.05 3.94
N THR A 251 13.71 -30.78 4.27
CA THR A 251 12.74 -29.90 4.94
C THR A 251 12.18 -28.88 3.95
N PRO A 252 10.84 -28.74 3.83
CA PRO A 252 10.24 -27.76 2.95
C PRO A 252 10.55 -26.33 3.42
N PRO A 253 10.78 -25.38 2.50
CA PRO A 253 10.93 -23.97 2.84
C PRO A 253 9.62 -23.36 3.35
N SER A 254 9.70 -22.23 4.05
CA SER A 254 8.51 -21.47 4.47
C SER A 254 7.71 -20.99 3.26
N MET A 255 6.38 -21.16 3.33
CA MET A 255 5.41 -20.74 2.30
C MET A 255 4.49 -19.62 2.81
N ASP A 256 4.98 -18.81 3.76
CA ASP A 256 4.16 -17.80 4.43
C ASP A 256 3.70 -16.68 3.49
N ILE A 257 4.45 -16.40 2.42
CA ILE A 257 4.13 -15.30 1.48
C ILE A 257 2.93 -15.68 0.60
N VAL A 258 2.77 -16.95 0.21
CA VAL A 258 1.60 -17.39 -0.61
C VAL A 258 0.29 -17.09 0.09
N ARG A 259 0.25 -17.21 1.43
CA ARG A 259 -0.95 -16.96 2.23
C ARG A 259 -1.45 -15.51 2.12
N ILE A 260 -0.60 -14.58 1.68
CA ILE A 260 -0.93 -13.15 1.51
C ILE A 260 -1.74 -12.90 0.24
N PHE A 261 -1.67 -13.77 -0.76
CA PHE A 261 -2.31 -13.59 -2.07
C PHE A 261 -3.84 -13.68 -2.06
N ASN A 262 -4.46 -14.09 -0.94
CA ASN A 262 -5.90 -14.34 -0.85
C ASN A 262 -6.42 -15.30 -1.93
N LEU A 263 -5.63 -16.32 -2.29
CA LEU A 263 -6.07 -17.34 -3.24
C LEU A 263 -7.28 -18.08 -2.66
N SER A 264 -8.27 -18.38 -3.51
CA SER A 264 -9.44 -19.16 -3.11
C SER A 264 -9.07 -20.60 -2.81
N ASP A 265 -9.92 -21.30 -2.04
CA ASP A 265 -9.70 -22.72 -1.74
C ASP A 265 -9.63 -23.59 -3.01
N GLU A 266 -10.30 -23.19 -4.09
CA GLU A 266 -10.21 -23.88 -5.37
C GLU A 266 -8.81 -23.74 -5.99
N ILE A 267 -8.25 -22.52 -6.00
CA ILE A 267 -6.89 -22.28 -6.47
C ILE A 267 -5.90 -23.04 -5.58
N TRP A 268 -6.11 -23.03 -4.26
CA TRP A 268 -5.29 -23.78 -3.31
C TRP A 268 -5.31 -25.27 -3.60
N LYS A 269 -6.48 -25.89 -3.80
CA LYS A 269 -6.57 -27.32 -4.13
C LYS A 269 -5.76 -27.68 -5.36
N ARG A 270 -5.85 -26.87 -6.43
CA ARG A 270 -5.08 -27.07 -7.67
C ARG A 270 -3.59 -26.71 -7.55
N SER A 271 -3.22 -26.02 -6.48
CA SER A 271 -1.83 -25.69 -6.13
C SER A 271 -1.25 -26.62 -5.06
N ALA A 272 -2.08 -27.46 -4.45
CA ALA A 272 -1.73 -28.26 -3.26
C ALA A 272 -1.37 -29.71 -3.58
N ASP A 273 -1.62 -30.15 -4.81
CA ASP A 273 -1.15 -31.46 -5.25
C ASP A 273 0.36 -31.40 -5.48
N MET A 274 1.07 -31.98 -4.50
CA MET A 274 2.50 -32.30 -4.46
C MET A 274 3.43 -31.34 -3.69
N PHE A 275 3.08 -31.04 -2.44
CA PHE A 275 4.01 -30.49 -1.42
C PHE A 275 5.07 -31.48 -0.88
N HIS A 276 5.27 -32.66 -1.50
CA HIS A 276 6.11 -33.73 -0.97
C HIS A 276 6.96 -34.47 -2.03
N CYS A 277 7.58 -33.76 -2.97
CA CYS A 277 8.69 -34.33 -3.76
C CYS A 277 10.01 -33.66 -3.35
N SER A 278 10.74 -34.33 -2.45
CA SER A 278 12.18 -34.08 -2.31
C SER A 278 12.84 -34.54 -3.61
N LEU A 279 13.37 -33.61 -4.42
CA LEU A 279 14.20 -34.00 -5.55
C LEU A 279 15.54 -34.50 -4.98
N PRO A 280 15.89 -35.79 -5.12
CA PRO A 280 17.24 -36.23 -4.80
C PRO A 280 18.21 -35.46 -5.71
N ILE A 281 19.27 -34.91 -5.12
CA ILE A 281 20.35 -34.28 -5.87
C ILE A 281 21.04 -35.39 -6.66
N ILE A 282 20.60 -35.62 -7.91
CA ILE A 282 21.33 -36.44 -8.87
C ILE A 282 22.27 -35.50 -9.62
N PHE A 283 23.26 -34.97 -8.91
CA PHE A 283 24.49 -34.50 -9.55
C PHE A 283 25.53 -35.58 -9.29
N SER A 284 25.64 -36.53 -10.22
CA SER A 284 26.88 -37.30 -10.38
C SER A 284 27.83 -36.45 -11.21
N SER A 285 28.87 -35.95 -10.52
CA SER A 285 30.19 -35.51 -11.01
C SER A 285 30.29 -34.82 -12.37
#